data_AF-A0A0Q4EW01-F1
#
_entry.id   AF-A0A0Q4EW01-F1
#
_cell.length_a   1.000
_cell.length_b   1.000
_cell.length_c   1.000
_cell.angle_alpha   90.00
_cell.angle_beta   90.00
_cell.angle_gamma   90.00
#
_symmetry.space_group_name_H-M   'P 1'
#
loop_
_entity.id
_entity.type
_entity.pdbx_description
1 polymer ?
#
loop_
_entity_poly.entity_id
_entity_poly.type
_entity_poly.pdbx_seq_one_letter_code
_entity_poly.pdbx_strand_id
1 'polypeptide(L)' 'MRASKLINTLLLIVSLLAVVCGVSTFFGMMVAIVVGILLRTDSNWVFIWIGFPLSGIFAVYWIVTRWDYVKSFMSGRGGW' A
#
# COMPACT_ATOMS: atom_id res chain seq x y z
N MET A 1 30.18 -3.46 8.64
CA MET A 1 29.34 -2.23 8.73
C MET A 1 28.54 -1.92 7.45
N ARG A 2 29.00 -2.26 6.24
CA ARG A 2 28.27 -1.99 4.97
C ARG A 2 27.06 -2.93 4.74
N ALA A 3 27.21 -4.21 5.06
CA ALA A 3 26.15 -5.22 4.93
C ALA A 3 24.96 -4.97 5.88
N SER A 4 25.23 -4.56 7.13
CA SER A 4 24.18 -4.22 8.09
C SER A 4 23.36 -2.99 7.68
N LYS A 5 23.98 -1.97 7.04
CA LYS A 5 23.26 -0.84 6.45
C LYS A 5 22.32 -1.27 5.32
N LEU A 6 22.76 -2.17 4.43
CA LEU A 6 21.95 -2.68 3.32
C LEU A 6 20.74 -3.47 3.81
N ILE A 7 20.94 -4.39 4.75
CA ILE A 7 19.85 -5.18 5.36
C ILE A 7 18.82 -4.26 6.04
N ASN A 8 19.30 -3.25 6.77
CA ASN A 8 18.42 -2.31 7.45
C ASN A 8 17.64 -1.40 6.46
N THR A 9 18.24 -1.04 5.32
CA THR A 9 17.53 -0.34 4.23
C THR A 9 16.47 -1.23 3.59
N LEU A 10 16.79 -2.51 3.31
CA LEU A 10 15.85 -3.45 2.70
C LEU A 10 14.65 -3.72 3.61
N LEU A 11 14.88 -3.93 4.90
CA LEU A 11 13.80 -4.07 5.90
C LEU A 11 12.88 -2.86 5.92
N LEU A 12 13.45 -1.65 5.86
CA LEU A 12 12.68 -0.41 5.79
C LEU A 12 11.81 -0.36 4.53
N ILE A 13 12.36 -0.65 3.35
CA ILE A 13 11.60 -0.67 2.09
C ILE A 13 10.45 -1.68 2.15
N VAL A 14 10.72 -2.90 2.62
CA VAL A 14 9.71 -3.95 2.75
C VAL A 14 8.63 -3.56 3.75
N SER A 15 9.01 -2.96 4.89
CA SER A 15 8.04 -2.48 5.88
C SER A 15 7.16 -1.36 5.34
N LEU A 16 7.73 -0.42 4.56
CA LEU A 16 6.98 0.66 3.95
C LEU A 16 5.98 0.13 2.92
N LEU A 17 6.42 -0.82 2.09
CA LEU A 17 5.58 -1.48 1.11
C LEU A 17 4.44 -2.26 1.78
N ALA A 18 4.74 -2.97 2.86
CA ALA A 18 3.74 -3.71 3.63
C ALA A 18 2.66 -2.78 4.20
N VAL A 19 3.05 -1.62 4.74
CA VAL A 19 2.10 -0.61 5.25
C VAL A 19 1.24 -0.06 4.11
N VAL A 20 1.83 0.31 2.97
CA VAL A 20 1.09 0.83 1.81
C VAL A 20 0.09 -0.20 1.30
N CYS A 21 0.50 -1.46 1.14
CA CYS A 21 -0.38 -2.55 0.73
C CYS A 21 -1.49 -2.79 1.76
N GLY A 22 -1.17 -2.79 3.07
CA GLY A 22 -2.14 -2.97 4.13
C GLY A 22 -3.20 -1.88 4.16
N VAL A 23 -2.80 -0.61 4.13
CA VAL A 23 -3.71 0.54 4.12
C VAL A 23 -4.58 0.54 2.86
N SER A 24 -3.99 0.24 1.70
CA SER A 24 -4.73 0.19 0.43
C SER A 24 -5.74 -0.95 0.38
N THR A 25 -5.38 -2.10 0.97
CA THR A 25 -6.30 -3.25 1.12
C THR A 25 -7.46 -2.91 2.03
N PHE A 26 -7.17 -2.27 3.16
CA PHE A 26 -8.20 -1.82 4.11
C PHE A 26 -9.19 -0.86 3.46
N PHE A 27 -8.73 0.17 2.73
CA PHE A 27 -9.62 1.08 2.02
C PHE A 27 -10.44 0.38 0.93
N GLY A 28 -9.83 -0.51 0.14
CA GLY A 28 -10.55 -1.28 -0.86
C GLY A 28 -11.66 -2.15 -0.26
N MET A 29 -11.39 -2.78 0.89
CA MET A 29 -12.41 -3.54 1.63
C MET A 29 -13.53 -2.67 2.18
N MET A 30 -13.23 -1.47 2.70
CA MET A 30 -14.29 -0.55 3.13
C MET A 30 -15.22 -0.17 1.98
N VAL A 31 -14.65 0.13 0.80
CA VAL A 31 -15.45 0.43 -0.40
C VAL A 31 -16.28 -0.79 -0.82
N ALA A 32 -15.69 -1.99 -0.83
CA ALA A 32 -16.41 -3.22 -1.16
C ALA A 32 -17.58 -3.48 -0.21
N ILE A 33 -17.41 -3.23 1.11
CA ILE A 33 -18.48 -3.35 2.11
C ILE A 33 -19.60 -2.36 1.80
N VAL A 34 -19.27 -1.09 1.55
CA VAL A 34 -20.26 -0.06 1.22
C VAL A 34 -21.05 -0.45 -0.04
N VAL A 35 -20.37 -0.96 -1.06
CA VAL A 35 -21.04 -1.43 -2.29
C VAL A 35 -21.90 -2.67 -2.04
N GLY A 36 -21.42 -3.63 -1.24
CA GLY A 36 -22.21 -4.79 -0.83
C GLY A 36 -23.50 -4.41 -0.11
N ILE A 37 -23.43 -3.43 0.80
CA ILE A 37 -24.61 -2.87 1.49
C ILE A 37 -25.58 -2.22 0.49
N LEU A 38 -25.07 -1.39 -0.43
CA LEU A 38 -25.88 -0.71 -1.45
C LEU A 38 -26.60 -1.70 -2.38
N LEU A 39 -25.92 -2.78 -2.77
CA LEU A 39 -26.45 -3.83 -3.62
C LEU A 39 -27.25 -4.89 -2.84
N ARG A 40 -27.32 -4.77 -1.51
CA ARG A 40 -27.92 -5.77 -0.60
C ARG A 40 -27.42 -7.20 -0.89
N THR A 41 -26.11 -7.33 -1.11
CA THR A 41 -25.47 -8.60 -1.44
C THR A 41 -24.23 -8.83 -0.60
N ASP A 42 -24.13 -10.02 -0.01
CA ASP A 42 -22.95 -10.49 0.72
C ASP A 42 -22.04 -11.35 -0.16
N SER A 43 -22.25 -11.30 -1.48
CA SER A 43 -21.57 -12.20 -2.38
C SER A 43 -20.09 -11.82 -2.56
N ASN A 44 -19.23 -12.83 -2.46
CA ASN A 44 -17.77 -12.69 -2.56
C ASN A 44 -17.29 -12.03 -3.85
N TRP A 45 -18.12 -12.00 -4.91
CA TRP A 45 -17.78 -11.32 -6.16
C TRP A 45 -17.54 -9.82 -5.96
N VAL A 46 -18.24 -9.16 -5.03
CA VAL A 46 -18.05 -7.72 -4.75
C VAL A 46 -16.63 -7.47 -4.23
N PHE A 47 -16.14 -8.32 -3.34
CA PHE A 47 -14.76 -8.22 -2.85
C PHE A 47 -13.72 -8.51 -3.94
N ILE A 48 -13.96 -9.52 -4.77
CA ILE A 48 -13.03 -9.93 -5.84
C ILE A 48 -12.95 -8.89 -6.96
N TRP A 49 -14.10 -8.34 -7.37
CA TRP A 49 -14.18 -7.46 -8.54
C TRP A 49 -14.11 -5.96 -8.22
N ILE A 50 -14.40 -5.58 -6.98
CA ILE A 50 -14.39 -4.17 -6.56
C ILE A 50 -13.28 -3.95 -5.55
N GLY A 51 -13.29 -4.69 -4.44
CA GLY A 51 -12.30 -4.54 -3.38
C GLY A 51 -10.86 -4.72 -3.86
N PHE A 52 -10.55 -5.88 -4.45
CA PHE A 52 -9.18 -6.23 -4.86
C PHE A 52 -8.58 -5.28 -5.91
N PRO A 53 -9.30 -4.91 -6.99
CA PRO A 53 -8.79 -3.95 -7.97
C PRO A 53 -8.62 -2.55 -7.38
N LEU A 54 -9.56 -2.08 -6.53
CA LEU A 54 -9.43 -0.80 -5.84
C LEU A 54 -8.21 -0.78 -4.92
N SER A 55 -7.92 -1.86 -4.20
CA SER A 55 -6.73 -1.97 -3.38
C SER A 55 -5.44 -1.83 -4.20
N GLY A 56 -5.41 -2.43 -5.39
CA GLY A 56 -4.30 -2.25 -6.33
C GLY A 56 -4.16 -0.80 -6.80
N ILE A 57 -5.28 -0.16 -7.18
CA ILE A 57 -5.29 1.25 -7.61
C ILE A 57 -4.83 2.17 -6.49
N PHE A 58 -5.31 1.97 -5.26
CA PHE A 58 -4.88 2.75 -4.11
C PHE A 58 -3.39 2.54 -3.82
N ALA A 59 -2.89 1.30 -3.87
CA ALA A 59 -1.47 1.03 -3.65
C ALA A 59 -0.61 1.77 -4.69
N VAL A 60 -0.97 1.69 -5.97
CA VAL A 60 -0.27 2.41 -7.05
C VAL A 60 -0.36 3.92 -6.84
N TYR A 61 -1.54 4.44 -6.52
CA TYR A 61 -1.75 5.86 -6.25
C TYR A 61 -0.84 6.33 -5.12
N TRP A 62 -0.82 5.64 -3.98
CA TRP A 62 0.01 5.95 -2.82
C TRP A 62 1.50 5.86 -3.14
N ILE A 63 1.94 4.84 -3.90
CA ILE A 63 3.32 4.71 -4.35
C ILE A 63 3.72 5.92 -5.20
N VAL A 64 2.87 6.35 -6.13
CA VAL A 64 3.13 7.49 -7.01
C VAL A 64 3.11 8.82 -6.25
N THR A 65 2.08 9.09 -5.44
CA THR A 65 1.99 10.36 -4.69
C THR A 65 3.02 10.47 -3.59
N ARG A 66 3.41 9.36 -2.95
CA ARG A 66 4.45 9.34 -1.92
C ARG A 66 5.83 8.99 -2.49
N TRP A 67 5.98 8.92 -3.81
CA TRP A 67 7.26 8.62 -4.44
C TRP A 67 8.34 9.64 -4.07
N ASP A 68 7.97 10.91 -3.92
CA ASP A 68 8.90 11.95 -3.48
C ASP A 68 9.29 11.82 -2.01
N TYR A 69 8.39 11.33 -1.16
CA TYR A 69 8.70 10.99 0.23
C TYR A 69 9.65 9.79 0.30
N VAL A 70 9.41 8.75 -0.51
CA VAL A 70 10.28 7.58 -0.62
C VAL A 70 11.66 7.97 -1.16
N LYS A 71 11.73 8.82 -2.19
CA LYS A 71 12.99 9.40 -2.69
C LYS A 71 13.71 10.18 -1.61
N SER A 72 13.02 11.08 -0.90
CA SER A 72 13.59 11.87 0.20
C SER A 72 14.12 10.97 1.32
N PHE A 73 13.42 9.87 1.62
CA PHE A 73 13.82 8.91 2.65
C PHE A 73 15.03 8.07 2.19
N MET A 74 15.10 7.70 0.91
CA MET A 74 16.25 7.01 0.31
C MET A 74 17.47 7.94 0.18
N SER A 75 17.27 9.21 -0.18
CA SER A 75 18.34 10.22 -0.27
C SER A 75 18.81 10.71 1.10
N GLY A 76 17.97 10.62 2.13
CA GLY A 76 18.25 10.98 3.52
C GLY A 76 19.23 10.07 4.28
N ARG A 77 19.98 9.20 3.59
CA ARG A 77 21.09 8.41 4.17
C ARG A 77 22.47 8.80 3.62
N GLY A 78 22.58 9.97 2.98
CA GLY A 78 23.82 10.51 2.41
C GLY A 78 24.00 12.02 2.50
N GLY A 79 23.26 12.71 3.38
CA GLY A 79 23.39 14.16 3.59
C GLY A 79 23.70 14.50 5.04
N TRP A 80 25.01 14.46 5.36
CA TRP A 80 25.68 14.88 6.60
C TRP A 80 25.62 13.89 7.77
#